data_AF-A0A1G7FAE9-F1
#
_entry.id   AF-A0A1G7FAE9-F1
#
_cell.length_a   1.000
_cell.length_b   1.000
_cell.length_c   1.000
_cell.angle_alpha   90.00
_cell.angle_beta   90.00
_cell.angle_gamma   90.00
#
_symmetry.space_group_name_H-M   'P 1'
#
loop_
_entity.id
_entity.type
_entity.pdbx_description
1 polymer ?
#
loop_
_entity_poly.entity_id
_entity_poly.type
_entity_poly.pdbx_seq_one_letter_code
_entity_poly.pdbx_strand_id
1 'polypeptide(L)'
;MMLLTNIISIAFAIFATRPELKHGEKHTNNLLFYGNFNTMNEEEYVTQMTGLMYKGDELYETIAKDAYYLGKTIDRKFRLLRKSFHVFLVGIILSVIAFLMCHLLFASMV
;
A
#
# COMPACT_ATOMS: atom_id res chain seq x y z
N MET A 1 7.76 -21.94 -15.38
CA MET A 1 6.44 -21.39 -15.00
C MET A 1 6.45 -20.84 -13.57
N MET A 2 6.64 -21.66 -12.53
CA MET A 2 6.70 -21.20 -11.12
C MET A 2 7.74 -20.09 -10.84
N LEU A 3 8.95 -20.17 -11.38
CA LEU A 3 9.95 -19.11 -11.20
C LEU A 3 9.51 -17.77 -11.82
N LEU A 4 8.88 -17.80 -13.00
CA LEU A 4 8.37 -16.61 -13.68
C LEU A 4 7.22 -15.98 -12.88
N THR A 5 6.27 -16.78 -12.41
CA THR A 5 5.11 -16.28 -11.65
C THR A 5 5.53 -15.78 -10.27
N ASN A 6 6.54 -16.40 -9.65
CA ASN A 6 7.10 -15.95 -8.38
C ASN A 6 7.87 -14.62 -8.52
N ILE A 7 8.68 -14.46 -9.56
CA ILE A 7 9.35 -13.17 -9.87
C ILE A 7 8.33 -12.05 -10.08
N ILE A 8 7.25 -12.32 -10.83
CA ILE A 8 6.17 -11.33 -11.04
C ILE A 8 5.48 -10.99 -9.71
N SER A 9 5.19 -11.98 -8.85
CA SER A 9 4.58 -11.75 -7.54
C SER A 9 5.48 -10.94 -6.60
N ILE A 10 6.79 -11.23 -6.56
CA ILE A 10 7.76 -10.48 -5.78
C ILE A 10 7.88 -9.05 -6.33
N ALA A 11 7.87 -8.85 -7.65
CA ALA A 11 7.88 -7.52 -8.24
C ALA A 11 6.67 -6.69 -7.79
N PHE A 12 5.46 -7.26 -7.81
CA PHE A 12 4.26 -6.60 -7.29
C PHE A 12 4.34 -6.33 -5.77
N ALA A 13 4.91 -7.24 -4.99
CA ALA A 13 5.14 -7.02 -3.57
C ALA A 13 6.10 -5.85 -3.32
N ILE A 14 7.18 -5.74 -4.10
CA ILE A 14 8.13 -4.61 -4.04
C ILE A 14 7.46 -3.29 -4.45
N PHE A 15 6.61 -3.29 -5.48
CA PHE A 15 5.83 -2.11 -5.85
C PHE A 15 4.83 -1.70 -4.76
N ALA A 16 4.25 -2.66 -4.03
CA ALA A 16 3.34 -2.39 -2.92
C ALA A 16 4.04 -1.86 -1.66
N THR A 17 5.29 -2.25 -1.42
CA THR A 17 6.11 -1.76 -0.29
C THR A 17 6.85 -0.46 -0.61
N ARG A 18 6.98 -0.08 -1.89
CA ARG A 18 7.59 1.19 -2.28
C ARG A 18 6.81 2.35 -1.66
N PRO A 19 7.46 3.21 -0.84
CA PRO A 19 6.77 4.32 -0.19
C PRO A 19 6.32 5.34 -1.25
N GLU A 20 5.02 5.65 -1.28
CA GLU A 20 4.47 6.71 -2.12
C GLU A 20 4.82 8.07 -1.53
N LEU A 21 5.63 8.85 -2.27
CA LEU A 21 6.18 10.16 -1.88
C LEU A 21 5.15 11.30 -1.79
N LYS A 22 3.88 11.07 -2.14
CA LYS A 22 2.83 12.10 -2.10
C LYS A 22 1.52 11.52 -1.57
N HIS A 23 1.23 11.81 -0.31
CA HIS A 23 -0.11 11.65 0.26
C HIS A 23 -0.64 13.05 0.59
N GLY A 24 -1.92 13.28 0.34
CA GLY A 24 -2.57 14.58 0.59
C GLY A 24 -2.22 15.63 -0.46
N GLU A 25 -3.23 16.43 -0.85
CA GLU A 25 -2.97 17.66 -1.58
C GLU A 25 -2.19 18.62 -0.66
N LYS A 26 -1.14 19.23 -1.20
CA LYS A 26 -0.20 20.14 -0.51
C LYS A 26 -0.85 21.42 0.04
N HIS A 27 -2.18 21.51 0.02
CA HIS A 27 -2.97 22.73 0.22
C HIS A 27 -3.69 22.81 1.56
N THR A 28 -3.65 21.78 2.40
CA THR A 28 -4.16 21.90 3.77
C THR A 28 -3.00 21.94 4.74
N ASN A 29 -2.97 23.00 5.55
CA ASN A 29 -2.06 23.24 6.68
C ASN A 29 -2.24 22.20 7.81
N ASN A 30 -2.41 20.92 7.45
CA ASN A 30 -2.63 19.79 8.35
C ASN A 30 -1.28 19.45 9.00
N LEU A 31 -1.12 19.91 10.24
CA LEU A 31 0.06 19.65 11.06
C LEU A 31 0.19 18.17 11.46
N LEU A 32 -0.89 17.39 11.41
CA LEU A 32 -0.88 15.96 11.77
C LEU A 32 -0.34 15.09 10.63
N PHE A 33 -0.29 15.63 9.40
CA PHE A 33 0.18 14.87 8.26
C PHE A 33 1.71 14.72 8.25
N TYR A 34 2.19 13.48 8.20
CA TYR A 34 3.62 13.13 8.20
C TYR A 34 4.46 13.95 7.21
N GLY A 35 4.00 14.09 5.97
CA GLY A 35 4.77 14.82 4.96
C GLY A 35 4.88 16.33 5.21
N ASN A 36 4.02 16.90 6.06
CA ASN A 36 4.06 18.31 6.43
C ASN A 36 4.98 18.56 7.63
N PHE A 37 4.89 17.74 8.70
CA PHE A 37 5.72 17.94 9.89
C PHE A 37 7.14 17.37 9.75
N ASN A 38 7.39 16.41 8.85
CA ASN A 38 8.71 15.80 8.66
C ASN A 38 9.81 16.80 8.26
N THR A 39 9.43 17.96 7.73
CA THR A 39 10.37 19.04 7.38
C THR A 39 10.40 20.19 8.39
N MET A 40 9.62 20.11 9.48
CA MET A 40 9.51 21.17 10.49
C MET A 40 10.50 20.93 11.65
N ASN A 41 10.92 22.02 12.30
CA ASN A 41 11.69 21.91 13.54
C ASN A 41 10.75 21.54 14.71
N GLU A 42 11.27 20.87 15.74
CA GLU A 42 10.47 20.40 16.88
C GLU A 42 9.73 21.54 17.59
N GLU A 43 10.43 22.65 17.87
CA GLU A 43 9.86 23.83 18.55
C GLU A 43 8.73 24.47 17.74
N GLU A 44 8.90 24.55 16.43
CA GLU A 44 7.91 25.07 15.49
C GLU A 44 6.67 24.17 15.47
N TYR A 45 6.87 22.85 15.40
CA TYR A 45 5.78 21.88 15.44
C TYR A 45 4.98 21.95 16.74
N VAL A 46 5.66 21.95 17.89
CA VAL A 46 5.00 22.02 19.22
C VAL A 46 4.19 23.31 19.36
N THR A 47 4.74 24.45 18.91
CA THR A 47 4.05 25.74 18.97
C THR A 47 2.79 25.75 18.10
N GLN A 48 2.91 25.30 16.84
CA GLN A 48 1.77 25.28 15.93
C GLN A 48 0.70 24.26 16.35
N MET A 49 1.10 23.08 16.83
CA MET A 49 0.19 22.08 17.38
C MET A 49 -0.55 22.60 18.61
N THR A 50 0.17 23.27 19.50
CA THR A 50 -0.44 23.89 20.69
C THR A 50 -1.44 24.97 20.31
N GLY A 51 -1.14 25.80 19.30
CA GLY A 51 -2.08 26.75 18.73
C GLY A 51 -3.34 26.08 18.15
N LEU A 52 -3.19 24.95 17.46
CA LEU A 52 -4.31 24.18 16.91
C LEU A 52 -5.18 23.56 18.03
N MET A 53 -4.59 23.14 19.15
CA MET A 53 -5.35 22.62 20.31
C MET A 53 -6.31 23.64 20.91
N TYR A 54 -5.97 24.94 20.88
CA TYR A 54 -6.89 26.00 21.32
C TYR A 54 -8.06 26.24 20.37
N LYS A 55 -7.97 25.71 19.14
CA LYS A 55 -9.00 25.81 18.11
C LYS A 55 -9.66 24.45 17.88
N GLY A 56 -10.46 24.02 18.85
CA GLY A 56 -11.06 22.67 18.87
C GLY A 56 -11.72 22.25 17.56
N ASP A 57 -12.56 23.10 16.96
CA ASP A 57 -13.26 22.77 15.70
C ASP A 57 -12.29 22.54 14.53
N GLU A 58 -11.26 23.39 14.38
CA GLU A 58 -10.20 23.23 13.37
C GLU A 58 -9.38 21.95 13.62
N LEU A 59 -9.08 21.63 14.89
CA LEU A 59 -8.37 20.42 15.26
C LEU A 59 -9.17 19.17 14.89
N TYR A 60 -10.46 19.12 15.25
CA TYR A 60 -11.33 17.98 14.95
C TYR A 60 -11.50 17.77 13.44
N GLU A 61 -11.68 18.85 12.67
CA GLU A 61 -11.75 18.78 11.22
C GLU A 61 -10.44 18.26 10.62
N THR A 62 -9.30 18.71 11.16
CA THR A 62 -7.97 18.27 10.72
C THR A 62 -7.75 16.78 10.99
N ILE A 63 -8.11 16.29 12.18
CA ILE A 63 -8.05 14.86 12.53
C ILE A 63 -8.95 14.03 11.60
N ALA A 64 -10.19 14.49 11.35
CA ALA A 64 -11.13 13.78 10.49
C ALA A 64 -10.63 13.68 9.04
N LYS A 65 -10.07 14.77 8.50
CA LYS A 65 -9.45 14.79 7.17
C LYS A 65 -8.26 13.84 7.11
N ASP A 66 -7.37 13.88 8.10
CA ASP A 66 -6.20 13.01 8.14
C ASP A 66 -6.59 11.52 8.16
N ALA A 67 -7.53 11.14 9.04
CA ALA A 67 -8.06 9.79 9.11
C ALA A 67 -8.70 9.33 7.78
N TYR A 68 -9.45 10.21 7.11
CA TYR A 68 -10.07 9.90 5.81
C TYR A 68 -9.01 9.63 4.72
N TYR A 69 -7.99 10.49 4.61
CA TYR A 69 -6.93 10.33 3.62
C TYR A 69 -6.01 9.14 3.92
N LEU A 70 -5.76 8.87 5.21
CA LEU A 70 -5.05 7.69 5.67
C LEU A 70 -5.81 6.41 5.27
N GLY A 71 -7.14 6.38 5.48
CA GLY A 71 -7.99 5.28 5.05
C GLY A 71 -7.93 5.04 3.54
N LYS A 72 -8.08 6.10 2.73
CA LYS A 72 -8.03 6.03 1.25
C LYS A 72 -6.68 5.50 0.73
N THR A 73 -5.61 5.89 1.40
CA THR A 73 -4.25 5.41 1.13
C THR A 73 -4.11 3.91 1.39
N ILE A 74 -4.57 3.48 2.58
CA ILE A 74 -4.49 2.08 2.99
C ILE A 74 -5.24 1.22 1.98
N ASP A 75 -6.45 1.63 1.61
CA ASP A 75 -7.27 0.95 0.61
C ASP A 75 -6.56 0.83 -0.76
N ARG A 76 -5.88 1.89 -1.24
CA ARG A 76 -5.05 1.81 -2.46
C ARG A 76 -3.93 0.77 -2.35
N LYS A 77 -3.20 0.74 -1.23
CA LYS A 77 -2.13 -0.24 -0.99
C LYS A 77 -2.69 -1.67 -0.91
N PHE A 78 -3.81 -1.86 -0.22
CA PHE A 78 -4.48 -3.16 -0.10
C PHE A 78 -5.00 -3.66 -1.46
N ARG A 79 -5.48 -2.79 -2.34
CA ARG A 79 -5.88 -3.19 -3.71
C ARG A 79 -4.71 -3.71 -4.52
N LEU A 80 -3.56 -3.03 -4.47
CA LEU A 80 -2.34 -3.48 -5.17
C LEU A 80 -1.89 -4.84 -4.64
N LEU A 81 -1.87 -5.00 -3.31
CA LEU A 81 -1.51 -6.26 -2.67
C LEU A 81 -2.47 -7.39 -3.07
N ARG A 82 -3.79 -7.12 -3.07
CA ARG A 82 -4.80 -8.10 -3.48
C ARG A 82 -4.62 -8.56 -4.93
N LYS A 83 -4.27 -7.65 -5.85
CA LYS A 83 -3.96 -8.01 -7.24
C LYS A 83 -2.71 -8.89 -7.34
N SER A 84 -1.66 -8.59 -6.57
CA SER A 84 -0.46 -9.43 -6.48
C SER A 84 -0.81 -10.87 -6.10
N PHE A 85 -1.62 -11.03 -5.04
CA PHE A 85 -2.06 -12.36 -4.59
C PHE A 85 -2.87 -13.12 -5.63
N HIS A 86 -3.76 -12.45 -6.37
CA HIS A 86 -4.52 -13.12 -7.45
C HIS A 86 -3.61 -13.62 -8.57
N VAL A 87 -2.65 -12.79 -9.01
CA VAL A 87 -1.68 -13.18 -10.06
C VAL A 87 -0.82 -14.35 -9.58
N PHE A 88 -0.36 -14.32 -8.34
CA PHE A 88 0.42 -15.41 -7.74
C PHE A 88 -0.37 -16.72 -7.67
N LEU A 89 -1.63 -16.65 -7.19
CA LEU A 89 -2.50 -17.81 -7.05
C LEU A 89 -2.79 -18.47 -8.40
N VAL A 90 -3.13 -17.68 -9.43
CA VAL A 90 -3.35 -18.19 -10.79
C VAL A 90 -2.08 -18.87 -11.33
N GLY A 91 -0.91 -18.30 -11.07
CA GLY A 91 0.37 -18.87 -11.47
C GLY A 91 0.68 -20.23 -10.83
N ILE A 92 0.31 -20.42 -9.57
CA ILE A 92 0.45 -21.72 -8.87
C ILE A 92 -0.49 -22.75 -9.49
N ILE A 93 -1.78 -22.40 -9.66
CA ILE A 93 -2.79 -23.32 -10.19
C ILE A 93 -2.39 -23.81 -11.59
N LEU A 94 -1.99 -22.90 -12.49
CA LEU A 94 -1.54 -23.26 -13.84
C LEU A 94 -0.31 -24.18 -13.82
N SER A 95 0.63 -23.93 -12.90
CA SER A 95 1.84 -24.76 -12.78
C SER A 95 1.52 -26.18 -12.31
N VAL A 96 0.60 -26.33 -11.35
CA VAL A 96 0.15 -27.65 -10.87
C VAL A 96 -0.59 -28.40 -11.98
N ILE A 97 -1.50 -27.73 -12.69
CA ILE A 97 -2.25 -28.35 -13.80
C ILE A 97 -1.31 -28.80 -14.93
N ALA A 98 -0.33 -27.97 -15.31
CA ALA A 98 0.65 -28.33 -16.33
C ALA A 98 1.52 -29.53 -15.92
N PHE A 99 1.91 -29.59 -14.64
CA PHE A 99 2.65 -30.73 -14.10
C PHE A 99 1.82 -32.03 -14.16
N LEU A 100 0.54 -31.97 -13.76
CA LEU A 100 -0.37 -33.11 -13.83
C LEU A 100 -0.62 -33.57 -15.27
N MET A 101 -0.85 -32.64 -16.21
CA MET A 101 -1.01 -32.97 -17.63
C MET A 101 0.24 -33.62 -18.23
N CYS A 102 1.43 -33.09 -17.91
CA CYS A 102 2.69 -33.66 -18.37
C CYS A 102 2.88 -35.09 -17.83
N HIS A 103 2.59 -35.29 -16.54
CA HIS A 103 2.68 -36.61 -15.92
C HIS A 103 1.69 -37.62 -16.51
N LEU A 104 0.43 -37.21 -16.76
CA LEU A 104 -0.59 -38.07 -17.38
C LEU A 104 -0.23 -38.43 -18.83
N LEU A 105 0.28 -37.49 -19.62
CA LEU A 105 0.75 -37.78 -20.98
C LEU A 105 1.94 -38.75 -20.98
N PHE A 106 2.91 -38.56 -20.08
CA PHE A 106 4.06 -39.47 -19.99
C PHE A 106 3.66 -40.86 -19.47
N ALA A 107 2.73 -40.94 -18.51
CA ALA A 107 2.17 -42.20 -18.03
C ALA A 107 1.32 -42.93 -19.09
N SER A 108 0.75 -42.21 -20.06
CA SER A 108 0.05 -42.81 -21.20
C SER A 108 0.96 -43.30 -22.32
N MET A 109 2.23 -42.88 -22.33
CA MET A 109 3.24 -43.26 -23.34
C MET A 109 4.20 -44.37 -22.87
N VAL A 110 4.08 -44.84 -21.63
CA VAL A 110 4.79 -46.00 -21.06
C VAL A 110 3.81 -47.14 -20.86
#